data_AF-A0A1F8BJV9-F1
#
_entry.id   AF-A0A1F8BJV9-F1
#
_cell.length_a   1.000
_cell.length_b   1.000
_cell.length_c   1.000
_cell.angle_alpha   90.00
_cell.angle_beta   90.00
_cell.angle_gamma   90.00
#
_symmetry.space_group_name_H-M   'P 1'
#
loop_
_entity.id
_entity.type
_entity.pdbx_description
1 polymer ?
#
loop_
_entity_poly.entity_id
_entity_poly.type
_entity_poly.pdbx_seq_one_letter_code
_entity_poly.pdbx_strand_id
1 'polypeptide(L)'
;MRGNKHTILHRVVMISYTVLFNVIEMIICLFITFLGFYFYKSTNYPFRLIFAIPFIFLGLGIAIHSIINVYLVIFSQKYNSGICIFCRD
;
A
#
# COMPACT_ATOMS: atom_id res chain seq x y z
N MET A 1 29.75 11.78 -13.91
CA MET A 1 28.77 11.34 -14.92
C MET A 1 28.08 10.07 -14.39
N ARG A 2 27.00 10.22 -13.61
CA ARG A 2 26.26 9.09 -13.03
C ARG A 2 25.47 8.40 -14.13
N GLY A 3 25.81 7.13 -14.38
CA GLY A 3 25.22 6.29 -15.41
C GLY A 3 23.73 6.14 -15.19
N ASN A 4 22.98 7.01 -15.84
CA ASN A 4 21.53 7.00 -15.98
C ASN A 4 21.11 5.77 -16.81
N LYS A 5 21.17 4.59 -16.21
CA LYS A 5 20.67 3.35 -16.82
C LYS A 5 19.63 2.73 -15.90
N HIS A 6 18.49 3.41 -15.75
CA HIS A 6 17.22 2.69 -15.59
C HIS A 6 17.02 1.86 -16.86
N THR A 7 17.66 0.70 -16.93
CA THR A 7 17.33 -0.30 -17.94
C THR A 7 15.88 -0.72 -17.72
N ILE A 8 15.21 -1.09 -18.80
CA ILE A 8 13.82 -1.58 -18.76
C ILE A 8 13.68 -2.68 -17.69
N LEU A 9 14.71 -3.52 -17.54
CA LEU A 9 14.79 -4.57 -16.53
C LEU A 9 14.76 -4.04 -15.09
N HIS A 10 15.52 -2.98 -14.77
CA HIS A 10 15.48 -2.34 -13.46
C HIS A 10 14.10 -1.76 -13.14
N ARG A 11 13.43 -1.17 -14.15
CA ARG A 11 12.06 -0.66 -13.99
C ARG A 11 11.08 -1.80 -13.69
N VAL A 12 11.17 -2.92 -14.40
CA VAL A 12 10.31 -4.09 -14.19
C VAL A 12 10.52 -4.71 -12.80
N VAL A 13 11.77 -4.78 -12.32
CA VAL A 13 12.09 -5.26 -10.96
C VAL A 13 11.49 -4.34 -9.90
N MET A 14 11.59 -3.01 -10.06
CA MET A 14 10.99 -2.06 -9.10
C MET A 14 9.46 -2.12 -9.10
N ILE A 15 8.83 -2.24 -10.27
CA ILE A 15 7.37 -2.40 -10.38
C ILE A 15 6.94 -3.69 -9.68
N SER A 16 7.57 -4.83 -10.00
CA SER A 16 7.21 -6.12 -9.40
C SER A 16 7.41 -6.16 -7.89
N TYR A 17 8.52 -5.61 -7.38
CA TYR A 17 8.76 -5.48 -5.94
C TYR A 17 7.69 -4.62 -5.25
N THR A 18 7.38 -3.45 -5.82
CA THR A 18 6.38 -2.54 -5.23
C THR A 18 4.97 -3.13 -5.27
N VAL A 19 4.63 -3.85 -6.33
CA VAL A 19 3.35 -4.57 -6.42
C VAL A 19 3.27 -5.67 -5.36
N LEU A 20 4.31 -6.50 -5.19
CA LEU A 20 4.34 -7.54 -4.16
C LEU A 20 4.21 -6.96 -2.75
N PHE A 21 4.93 -5.88 -2.46
CA PHE A 21 4.87 -5.22 -1.16
C PHE A 21 3.47 -4.67 -0.86
N ASN A 22 2.86 -3.98 -1.84
CA ASN A 22 1.48 -3.46 -1.72
C ASN A 22 0.44 -4.58 -1.56
N VAL A 23 0.64 -5.75 -2.19
CA VAL A 23 -0.26 -6.91 -2.03
C VAL A 23 -0.19 -7.45 -0.60
N ILE A 24 1.01 -7.56 -0.02
CA ILE A 24 1.19 -7.98 1.38
C ILE A 24 0.53 -6.97 2.32
N GLU A 25 0.73 -5.68 2.07
CA GLU A 25 0.12 -4.59 2.85
C GLU A 25 -1.43 -4.65 2.78
N MET A 26 -2.00 -4.89 1.60
CA MET A 26 -3.44 -5.08 1.43
C MET A 26 -3.97 -6.29 2.21
N ILE A 27 -3.25 -7.42 2.22
CA ILE A 27 -3.66 -8.62 2.96
C ILE A 27 -3.72 -8.33 4.46
N ILE A 28 -2.72 -7.62 5.00
CA ILE A 28 -2.68 -7.21 6.41
C ILE A 28 -3.84 -6.26 6.72
N CYS A 29 -4.11 -5.28 5.85
CA CYS A 29 -5.23 -4.34 6.01
C CYS A 29 -6.60 -5.01 5.97
N LEU A 30 -6.78 -5.99 5.07
CA LEU A 30 -8.01 -6.79 5.02
C LEU A 30 -8.19 -7.59 6.30
N PHE A 31 -7.11 -8.15 6.86
CA PHE A 31 -7.17 -8.88 8.13
C PHE A 31 -7.57 -7.97 9.30
N ILE A 32 -7.00 -6.75 9.38
CA ILE A 32 -7.35 -5.75 10.40
C ILE A 32 -8.81 -5.30 10.26
N THR A 33 -9.27 -5.06 9.03
CA THR A 33 -10.64 -4.64 8.76
C THR A 33 -11.63 -5.75 9.08
N PHE A 34 -11.28 -7.00 8.77
CA PHE A 34 -12.08 -8.17 9.12
C PHE A 34 -12.21 -8.36 10.64
N LEU A 35 -11.12 -8.17 11.39
CA LEU A 35 -11.17 -8.15 12.86
C LEU A 35 -12.09 -7.04 13.37
N GLY A 36 -11.97 -5.82 12.82
CA GLY A 36 -12.87 -4.70 13.15
C GLY A 36 -14.35 -5.01 12.88
N PHE A 37 -14.64 -5.64 11.74
CA PHE A 37 -15.99 -6.07 11.37
C PHE A 37 -16.52 -7.20 12.26
N TYR A 38 -15.67 -8.16 12.63
CA TYR A 38 -16.01 -9.23 13.56
C TYR A 38 -16.39 -8.66 14.93
N PHE A 39 -15.61 -7.71 15.46
CA PHE A 39 -15.95 -7.01 16.70
C PHE A 39 -17.23 -6.18 16.58
N TYR A 40 -17.47 -5.56 15.42
CA TYR A 40 -18.70 -4.83 15.15
C TYR A 40 -19.94 -5.74 15.20
N LYS A 41 -19.91 -6.90 14.53
CA LYS A 41 -21.04 -7.85 14.48
C LYS A 41 -21.29 -8.55 15.81
N SER A 42 -20.26 -8.74 16.63
CA SER A 42 -20.31 -9.57 17.84
C SER A 42 -20.89 -8.88 19.09
N THR A 43 -21.22 -7.57 19.08
CA THR A 43 -21.50 -6.87 20.35
C THR A 43 -22.67 -5.88 20.35
N ASN A 44 -23.51 -5.96 21.39
CA ASN A 44 -24.62 -5.05 21.70
C ASN A 44 -24.20 -3.71 22.34
N TYR A 45 -22.89 -3.42 22.44
CA TYR A 45 -22.38 -2.26 23.17
C TYR A 45 -21.85 -1.16 22.25
N PRO A 46 -22.40 0.07 22.31
CA PRO A 46 -22.06 1.16 21.38
C PRO A 46 -20.63 1.71 21.54
N PHE A 47 -19.95 1.45 22.65
CA PHE A 47 -18.58 1.94 22.87
C PHE A 47 -17.53 1.26 21.99
N ARG A 48 -17.77 0.03 21.51
CA ARG A 48 -16.85 -0.67 20.59
C ARG A 48 -16.92 -0.16 19.14
N LEU A 49 -18.01 0.50 18.77
CA LEU A 49 -18.17 1.17 17.47
C LEU A 49 -17.14 2.28 17.27
N ILE A 50 -16.78 2.99 18.35
CA ILE A 50 -15.76 4.05 18.36
C ILE A 50 -14.39 3.49 17.96
N PHE A 51 -14.11 2.22 18.26
CA PHE A 51 -12.86 1.56 17.85
C PHE A 51 -12.99 0.94 16.45
N ALA A 52 -14.13 0.30 16.13
CA ALA A 52 -14.32 -0.37 14.85
C ALA A 52 -14.27 0.58 13.65
N ILE A 53 -14.85 1.78 13.76
CA ILE A 53 -14.91 2.76 12.66
C ILE A 53 -13.49 3.21 12.23
N PRO A 54 -12.60 3.69 13.14
CA PRO A 54 -11.22 4.02 12.79
C PRO A 54 -10.46 2.88 12.12
N PHE A 55 -10.64 1.63 12.56
CA PHE A 55 -9.99 0.48 11.94
C PHE A 55 -10.46 0.27 10.49
N ILE A 56 -11.75 0.43 10.21
CA ILE A 56 -12.30 0.35 8.85
C ILE A 56 -11.76 1.49 7.97
N PHE A 57 -11.73 2.73 8.49
CA PHE A 57 -11.19 3.88 7.76
C PHE A 57 -9.69 3.76 7.48
N LEU A 58 -8.91 3.25 8.43
CA LEU A 58 -7.47 2.98 8.24
C LEU A 58 -7.24 1.93 7.14
N GLY A 59 -7.98 0.82 7.16
CA GLY A 59 -7.88 -0.22 6.14
C GLY A 59 -8.23 0.30 4.73
N LEU A 60 -9.29 1.09 4.62
CA LEU A 60 -9.68 1.74 3.36
C LEU A 60 -8.64 2.77 2.89
N GLY A 61 -8.14 3.60 3.80
CA GLY A 61 -7.13 4.62 3.50
C GLY A 61 -5.84 4.00 2.97
N ILE A 62 -5.37 2.92 3.59
CA ILE A 62 -4.18 2.19 3.14
C ILE A 62 -4.44 1.52 1.78
N ALA A 63 -5.60 0.89 1.57
CA ALA A 63 -5.94 0.30 0.28
C ALA A 63 -5.93 1.33 -0.86
N ILE A 64 -6.52 2.51 -0.64
CA ILE A 64 -6.49 3.61 -1.62
C ILE A 64 -5.05 4.07 -1.85
N HIS A 65 -4.25 4.20 -0.80
CA HIS A 65 -2.83 4.59 -0.91
C HIS A 65 -2.03 3.58 -1.73
N SER A 66 -2.19 2.27 -1.48
CA SER A 66 -1.51 1.21 -2.23
C SER A 66 -1.90 1.21 -3.72
N ILE A 67 -3.19 1.43 -4.06
CA ILE A 67 -3.64 1.54 -5.45
C ILE A 67 -2.98 2.74 -6.14
N ILE A 68 -2.95 3.90 -5.48
CA ILE A 68 -2.30 5.11 -6.01
C ILE A 68 -0.80 4.88 -6.19
N ASN A 69 -0.13 4.22 -5.24
CA ASN A 69 1.30 3.90 -5.36
C ASN A 69 1.58 2.97 -6.54
N VAL A 70 0.80 1.90 -6.73
CA VAL A 70 0.95 1.01 -7.89
C VAL A 70 0.77 1.78 -9.20
N TYR A 71 -0.27 2.62 -9.28
CA TYR A 71 -0.51 3.47 -10.46
C TYR A 71 0.68 4.40 -10.74
N LEU A 72 1.19 5.09 -9.71
CA LEU A 72 2.33 6.01 -9.86
C LEU A 72 3.62 5.29 -10.25
N VAL A 73 3.88 4.09 -9.73
CA VAL A 73 5.08 3.31 -10.05
C VAL A 73 5.07 2.79 -11.49
N ILE A 74 3.90 2.47 -12.03
CA ILE A 74 3.72 2.03 -13.42
C ILE A 74 3.79 3.21 -14.40
N PHE A 75 3.03 4.28 -14.14
CA PHE A 75 2.82 5.36 -15.11
C PHE A 75 3.75 6.56 -14.93
N SER A 76 4.31 6.79 -13.75
CA SER A 76 5.20 7.93 -13.48
C SER A 76 6.65 7.50 -13.36
N GLN A 77 7.42 7.75 -14.42
CA GLN A 77 8.87 7.54 -14.44
C GLN A 77 9.58 8.34 -13.34
N LYS A 78 9.14 9.59 -13.12
CA LYS A 78 9.70 10.48 -12.09
C LYS A 78 9.48 9.95 -10.68
N TYR A 79 8.30 9.36 -10.42
CA TYR A 79 8.00 8.75 -9.13
C TYR A 79 8.86 7.50 -8.90
N ASN A 80 8.94 6.60 -9.90
CA ASN A 80 9.75 5.38 -9.83
C ASN A 80 11.24 5.67 -9.61
N SER A 81 11.80 6.68 -10.28
CA SER A 81 13.18 7.12 -10.04
C SER A 81 13.39 7.75 -8.66
N GLY A 82 12.36 8.39 -8.08
CA GLY A 82 12.43 9.02 -6.75
C GLY A 82 12.36 8.04 -5.59
N ILE A 83 11.70 6.88 -5.77
CA ILE A 83 11.64 5.81 -4.76
C ILE A 83 12.77 4.78 -4.90
N CYS A 84 13.49 4.81 -6.03
CA CYS A 84 14.59 3.90 -6.29
C CYS A 84 15.79 4.21 -5.40
N ILE A 85 16.12 3.30 -4.47
CA ILE A 85 17.25 3.43 -3.54
C ILE A 85 18.56 3.64 -4.31
N PHE A 86 18.74 2.96 -5.45
CA PHE A 86 19.94 3.07 -6.29
C PHE A 86 20.07 4.38 -7.08
N CYS A 87 18.99 5.16 -7.19
CA CYS A 87 19.00 6.47 -7.87
C CYS A 87 19.01 7.65 -6.89
N ARG A 88 18.91 7.37 -5.59
CA ARG A 88 18.84 8.39 -4.54
C ARG A 88 20.22 8.88 -4.09
N ASP A 89 21.29 8.23 -4.55
CA ASP A 89 22.67 8.64 -4.30
C ASP A 89 23.22 9.53 -5.39
#